data_AF-A0A2V4DMD8-F1
#
_entry.id   AF-A0A2V4DMD8-F1
#
_cell.length_a   1.000
_cell.length_b   1.000
_cell.length_c   1.000
_cell.angle_alpha   90.00
_cell.angle_beta   90.00
_cell.angle_gamma   90.00
#
_symmetry.space_group_name_H-M   'P 1'
#
loop_
_entity.id
_entity.type
_entity.pdbx_description
1 polymer ?
#
loop_
_entity_poly.entity_id
_entity_poly.type
_entity_poly.pdbx_seq_one_letter_code
_entity_poly.pdbx_strand_id
1 'polypeptide(L)'
;MFRGQPASQPASQPASQPASQPASQPASQPASQPASQPASQPYRLNSILAIFQAKQTSQVKSAINSSFHNLKTYIAKIVLNIHQHKNKQKAINLTRYQTLFAQIIFILSSLSLVNNVWALSSYSAQTEKMITGNTPYILLTDGVTPLTDLRQIMGVNFPNRNGQGGTEWISAWDTDLILRAPKGMHFNDVWTFATPTDGEAHNPSTLNVDDIDGDEVGGYVSGTIRATWFENDIQIPNDKLSWELWNCGGPYKLRVEVSNIQANTQYGLPRNRYYGSSSVEYRIIPNGQICYLRPNEMTQFGDHDPNVFNNTYGFSRNSGFPTTGFQNAAFTLVGSGSDQSLYRCYTSNGGGKISLSTIGGYGSNCTVNYIVGQRSQFIKNGTPTITMEFYNGRYWEWIDNFTIPVPNKWPSKGSGKAMVFGDGYWFYDIKNYYALTFCSNIEKISYIQAHSLGFRAQYLYKADELSNNQSHFIRAVGTFMGEWGITKRYGGVWRPDGDLWTADITSDDRRIYRVMGMTGRIEAQSPRYQSTTTVCRGD
;
A
#
# COMPACT_ATOMS: atom_id res chain seq x y z
N MET A 1 73.74 -1.39 0.33
CA MET A 1 74.57 -1.05 1.51
C MET A 1 73.69 -1.11 2.76
N PHE A 2 74.14 -1.84 3.78
CA PHE A 2 73.64 -1.99 5.17
C PHE A 2 72.18 -2.46 5.38
N ARG A 3 71.90 -3.72 5.78
CA ARG A 3 72.16 -4.50 7.03
C ARG A 3 71.18 -4.20 8.17
N GLY A 4 70.47 -5.24 8.64
CA GLY A 4 69.73 -5.26 9.91
C GLY A 4 68.80 -6.48 10.17
N GLN A 5 69.34 -7.70 10.00
CA GLN A 5 69.21 -8.98 10.75
C GLN A 5 68.27 -9.16 12.01
N PRO A 6 68.06 -10.38 12.59
CA PRO A 6 66.97 -11.35 12.29
C PRO A 6 66.33 -12.07 13.54
N ALA A 7 65.66 -13.23 13.29
CA ALA A 7 65.39 -14.42 14.17
C ALA A 7 64.15 -14.37 15.10
N SER A 8 63.34 -15.42 15.34
CA SER A 8 63.53 -16.89 15.26
C SER A 8 62.17 -17.67 15.24
N GLN A 9 62.15 -18.78 14.48
CA GLN A 9 61.21 -19.93 14.42
C GLN A 9 61.38 -20.90 15.64
N PRO A 10 60.77 -22.13 15.76
CA PRO A 10 59.46 -22.71 15.32
C PRO A 10 58.75 -23.71 16.32
N ALA A 11 57.53 -24.16 15.94
CA ALA A 11 56.86 -25.49 16.02
C ALA A 11 56.63 -26.30 17.34
N SER A 12 55.38 -26.79 17.55
CA SER A 12 54.97 -28.22 17.74
C SER A 12 53.48 -28.44 18.19
N GLN A 13 52.83 -29.49 17.67
CA GLN A 13 51.55 -30.15 18.08
C GLN A 13 51.82 -31.26 19.17
N PRO A 14 50.91 -32.18 19.65
CA PRO A 14 49.44 -32.42 19.50
C PRO A 14 48.63 -32.85 20.79
N ALA A 15 47.29 -33.02 20.63
CA ALA A 15 46.30 -33.97 21.24
C ALA A 15 46.02 -34.12 22.76
N SER A 16 44.72 -34.13 23.15
CA SER A 16 44.06 -35.13 24.05
C SER A 16 42.57 -34.80 24.39
N GLN A 17 41.70 -35.82 24.36
CA GLN A 17 40.42 -35.91 25.11
C GLN A 17 40.68 -36.41 26.55
N PRO A 18 39.75 -36.26 27.51
CA PRO A 18 38.84 -37.38 27.86
C PRO A 18 37.41 -36.99 28.32
N ALA A 19 36.54 -37.99 28.37
CA ALA A 19 35.15 -37.97 28.86
C ALA A 19 35.01 -38.08 30.39
N SER A 20 33.86 -37.66 30.95
CA SER A 20 33.27 -38.26 32.17
C SER A 20 31.82 -37.77 32.46
N GLN A 21 30.91 -38.73 32.58
CA GLN A 21 29.67 -38.68 33.38
C GLN A 21 29.92 -39.56 34.64
N PRO A 22 29.28 -39.32 35.80
CA PRO A 22 28.01 -40.02 36.10
C PRO A 22 27.00 -39.25 37.01
N ALA A 23 25.83 -39.89 37.16
CA ALA A 23 24.58 -39.49 37.80
C ALA A 23 24.58 -39.21 39.32
N SER A 24 23.57 -38.46 39.80
CA SER A 24 22.85 -38.71 41.06
C SER A 24 21.62 -37.79 41.27
N GLN A 25 20.42 -38.39 41.28
CA GLN A 25 19.25 -37.97 42.08
C GLN A 25 19.34 -38.68 43.45
N PRO A 26 18.81 -38.14 44.57
CA PRO A 26 17.38 -38.35 44.91
C PRO A 26 16.65 -37.26 45.74
N ALA A 27 15.32 -37.26 45.58
CA ALA A 27 14.21 -37.02 46.51
C ALA A 27 14.33 -36.07 47.74
N SER A 28 13.39 -35.13 47.84
CA SER A 28 12.69 -34.81 49.11
C SER A 28 11.39 -33.99 48.89
N GLN A 29 10.26 -34.70 48.93
CA GLN A 29 9.00 -34.25 49.56
C GLN A 29 9.05 -34.71 51.04
N PRO A 30 8.33 -34.12 52.03
CA PRO A 30 6.86 -34.10 52.01
C PRO A 30 6.09 -32.97 52.78
N ALA A 31 4.80 -32.92 52.43
CA ALA A 31 3.59 -32.70 53.26
C ALA A 31 3.32 -31.34 53.96
N SER A 32 2.25 -30.68 53.49
CA SER A 32 1.04 -30.47 54.30
C SER A 32 -0.18 -30.13 53.42
N GLN A 33 -1.13 -31.06 53.36
CA GLN A 33 -2.56 -30.77 53.12
C GLN A 33 -3.12 -30.04 54.37
N PRO A 34 -4.22 -29.29 54.23
CA PRO A 34 -5.52 -29.92 54.47
C PRO A 34 -6.56 -29.69 53.36
N ALA A 35 -7.44 -30.70 53.30
CA ALA A 35 -8.67 -30.82 52.53
C ALA A 35 -9.58 -29.58 52.46
N SER A 36 -10.20 -29.37 51.30
CA SER A 36 -11.62 -29.01 51.23
C SER A 36 -12.27 -29.52 49.94
N GLN A 37 -13.50 -29.99 50.14
CA GLN A 37 -14.40 -30.81 49.33
C GLN A 37 -14.91 -30.18 48.00
N PRO A 38 -15.58 -30.98 47.14
CA PRO A 38 -16.08 -30.53 45.84
C PRO A 38 -17.31 -29.61 45.97
N ALA A 39 -17.19 -28.37 45.53
CA ALA A 39 -18.32 -27.42 45.43
C ALA A 39 -18.94 -27.41 44.02
N SER A 40 -19.28 -28.57 43.45
CA SER A 40 -20.02 -28.66 42.17
C SER A 40 -21.49 -29.08 42.32
N GLN A 41 -22.01 -29.18 43.55
CA GLN A 41 -23.40 -29.54 43.82
C GLN A 41 -24.41 -28.41 44.18
N PRO A 42 -24.05 -27.16 44.52
CA PRO A 42 -25.08 -26.15 44.80
C PRO A 42 -25.71 -25.54 43.52
N TYR A 43 -25.00 -25.56 42.38
CA TYR A 43 -25.44 -24.86 41.16
C TYR A 43 -26.56 -25.57 40.39
N ARG A 44 -26.66 -26.90 40.47
CA ARG A 44 -27.81 -27.65 39.88
C ARG A 44 -29.08 -27.53 40.73
N LEU A 45 -28.96 -27.41 42.05
CA LEU A 45 -30.12 -27.22 42.93
C LEU A 45 -30.71 -25.81 42.81
N ASN A 46 -29.87 -24.77 42.72
CA ASN A 46 -30.33 -23.38 42.56
C ASN A 46 -30.99 -23.12 41.19
N SER A 47 -30.49 -23.75 40.12
CA SER A 47 -31.10 -23.67 38.79
C SER A 47 -32.42 -24.43 38.70
N ILE A 48 -32.54 -25.60 39.33
CA ILE A 48 -33.83 -26.32 39.44
C ILE A 48 -34.83 -25.53 40.29
N LEU A 49 -34.38 -24.88 41.38
CA LEU A 49 -35.24 -24.03 42.22
C LEU A 49 -35.77 -22.82 41.43
N ALA A 50 -34.91 -22.14 40.66
CA ALA A 50 -35.29 -21.00 39.83
C ALA A 50 -36.29 -21.39 38.73
N ILE A 51 -36.11 -22.54 38.09
CA ILE A 51 -37.05 -23.06 37.08
C ILE A 51 -38.39 -23.46 37.73
N PHE A 52 -38.37 -24.07 38.91
CA PHE A 52 -39.58 -24.45 39.65
C PHE A 52 -40.37 -23.21 40.12
N GLN A 53 -39.67 -22.16 40.57
CA GLN A 53 -40.26 -20.87 40.97
C GLN A 53 -40.84 -20.11 39.77
N ALA A 54 -40.14 -20.08 38.62
CA ALA A 54 -40.65 -19.46 37.40
C ALA A 54 -41.92 -20.17 36.88
N LYS A 55 -41.96 -21.51 36.96
CA LYS A 55 -43.12 -22.32 36.54
C LYS A 55 -44.32 -22.13 37.48
N GLN A 56 -44.11 -22.03 38.79
CA GLN A 56 -45.16 -21.65 39.74
C GLN A 56 -45.71 -20.24 39.47
N THR A 57 -44.83 -19.27 39.19
CA THR A 57 -45.23 -17.87 38.93
C THR A 57 -46.08 -17.73 37.66
N SER A 58 -45.77 -18.51 36.61
CA SER A 58 -46.57 -18.56 35.38
C SER A 58 -47.95 -19.21 35.60
N GLN A 59 -48.00 -20.31 36.36
CA GLN A 59 -49.27 -20.97 36.70
C GLN A 59 -50.18 -20.06 37.53
N VAL A 60 -49.63 -19.33 38.51
CA VAL A 60 -50.37 -18.37 39.34
C VAL A 60 -50.89 -17.18 38.51
N LYS A 61 -50.09 -16.62 37.57
CA LYS A 61 -50.57 -15.59 36.64
C LYS A 61 -51.75 -16.06 35.78
N SER A 62 -51.71 -17.31 35.29
CA SER A 62 -52.80 -17.87 34.48
C SER A 62 -54.09 -18.07 35.30
N ALA A 63 -53.96 -18.50 36.57
CA ALA A 63 -55.07 -18.71 37.49
C ALA A 63 -55.72 -17.39 37.95
N ILE A 64 -54.91 -16.33 38.13
CA ILE A 64 -55.41 -14.98 38.43
C ILE A 64 -56.20 -14.42 37.24
N ASN A 65 -55.68 -14.56 36.02
CA ASN A 65 -56.37 -14.06 34.82
C ASN A 65 -57.69 -14.79 34.54
N SER A 66 -57.76 -16.11 34.73
CA SER A 66 -59.01 -16.87 34.58
C SER A 66 -60.04 -16.47 35.65
N SER A 67 -59.59 -16.16 36.87
CA SER A 67 -60.45 -15.68 37.96
C SER A 67 -61.03 -14.29 37.68
N PHE A 68 -60.23 -13.36 37.14
CA PHE A 68 -60.71 -12.04 36.70
C PHE A 68 -61.69 -12.13 35.53
N HIS A 69 -61.47 -13.08 34.61
CA HIS A 69 -62.39 -13.31 33.50
C HIS A 69 -63.74 -13.85 33.99
N ASN A 70 -63.74 -14.77 34.96
CA ASN A 70 -64.96 -15.28 35.57
C ASN A 70 -65.73 -14.20 36.35
N LEU A 71 -65.02 -13.32 37.06
CA LEU A 71 -65.62 -12.19 37.76
C LEU A 71 -66.31 -11.21 36.78
N LYS A 72 -65.66 -10.87 35.66
CA LYS A 72 -66.28 -10.03 34.61
C LYS A 72 -67.55 -10.67 34.05
N THR A 73 -67.53 -11.97 33.78
CA THR A 73 -68.71 -12.70 33.26
C THR A 73 -69.85 -12.73 34.28
N TYR A 74 -69.54 -12.84 35.58
CA TYR A 74 -70.53 -12.84 36.65
C TYR A 74 -71.15 -11.45 36.86
N ILE A 75 -70.34 -10.39 36.81
CA ILE A 75 -70.82 -9.00 36.86
C ILE A 75 -71.73 -8.70 35.66
N ALA A 76 -71.37 -9.16 34.45
CA ALA A 76 -72.21 -9.00 33.27
C ALA A 76 -73.58 -9.68 33.42
N LYS A 77 -73.64 -10.86 34.04
CA LYS A 77 -74.90 -11.56 34.34
C LYS A 77 -75.77 -10.82 35.37
N ILE A 78 -75.17 -10.21 36.39
CA ILE A 78 -75.89 -9.39 37.37
C ILE A 78 -76.48 -8.15 36.71
N VAL A 79 -75.71 -7.46 35.85
CA VAL A 79 -76.18 -6.28 35.12
C VAL A 79 -77.34 -6.63 34.19
N LEU A 80 -77.28 -7.76 33.48
CA LEU A 80 -78.39 -8.28 32.66
C LEU A 80 -79.65 -8.60 33.49
N ASN A 81 -79.48 -9.19 34.67
CA ASN A 81 -80.61 -9.53 35.56
C ASN A 81 -81.27 -8.27 36.16
N ILE A 82 -80.48 -7.25 36.50
CA ILE A 82 -80.98 -5.95 37.00
C ILE A 82 -81.72 -5.20 35.88
N HIS A 83 -81.26 -5.33 34.62
CA HIS A 83 -81.93 -4.71 33.47
C HIS A 83 -83.29 -5.37 33.17
N GLN A 84 -83.41 -6.69 33.36
CA GLN A 84 -84.68 -7.43 33.17
C GLN A 84 -85.73 -7.19 34.26
N HIS A 85 -85.35 -6.70 35.44
CA HIS A 85 -86.26 -6.51 36.58
C HIS A 85 -86.80 -5.08 36.77
N LYS A 86 -86.50 -4.13 35.88
CA LYS A 86 -87.03 -2.75 35.98
C LYS A 86 -88.52 -2.59 35.68
N ASN A 87 -89.22 -3.63 35.21
CA ASN A 87 -90.66 -3.60 34.95
C ASN A 87 -91.39 -4.76 35.63
N LYS A 88 -91.73 -4.60 36.92
CA LYS A 88 -92.99 -5.02 37.55
C LYS A 88 -92.92 -4.81 39.07
N GLN A 89 -93.84 -4.00 39.59
CA GLN A 89 -94.08 -3.79 41.02
C GLN A 89 -94.63 -5.07 41.67
N LYS A 90 -94.06 -5.49 42.81
CA LYS A 90 -94.71 -5.83 44.10
C LYS A 90 -93.93 -6.86 44.91
N ALA A 91 -93.99 -6.63 46.22
CA ALA A 91 -93.82 -7.56 47.33
C ALA A 91 -92.42 -8.16 47.54
N ILE A 92 -91.79 -7.62 48.58
CA ILE A 92 -90.49 -7.97 49.16
C ILE A 92 -90.58 -9.37 49.78
N ASN A 93 -89.63 -10.26 49.42
CA ASN A 93 -89.47 -11.56 50.07
C ASN A 93 -88.09 -11.61 50.75
N LEU A 94 -88.10 -11.48 52.08
CA LEU A 94 -86.93 -11.24 52.94
C LEU A 94 -85.99 -12.46 53.10
N THR A 95 -86.33 -13.61 52.51
CA THR A 95 -85.56 -14.85 52.55
C THR A 95 -84.48 -14.96 51.45
N ARG A 96 -84.57 -14.15 50.37
CA ARG A 96 -83.53 -14.13 49.30
C ARG A 96 -82.34 -13.24 49.65
N TYR A 97 -82.52 -12.26 50.54
CA TYR A 97 -81.44 -11.36 50.95
C TYR A 97 -80.49 -12.00 51.99
N GLN A 98 -80.96 -12.98 52.77
CA GLN A 98 -80.12 -13.69 53.74
C GLN A 98 -79.12 -14.64 53.07
N THR A 99 -79.47 -15.27 51.95
CA THR A 99 -78.53 -16.11 51.17
C THR A 99 -77.54 -15.27 50.35
N LEU A 100 -77.96 -14.09 49.86
CA LEU A 100 -77.07 -13.14 49.20
C LEU A 100 -76.07 -12.49 50.19
N PHE A 101 -76.50 -12.14 51.40
CA PHE A 101 -75.59 -11.64 52.44
C PHE A 101 -74.61 -12.71 52.94
N ALA A 102 -75.06 -13.97 53.09
CA ALA A 102 -74.17 -15.07 53.47
C ALA A 102 -73.10 -15.36 52.41
N GLN A 103 -73.43 -15.27 51.11
CA GLN A 103 -72.46 -15.43 50.02
C GLN A 103 -71.50 -14.24 49.92
N ILE A 104 -71.95 -13.01 50.18
CA ILE A 104 -71.10 -11.82 50.26
C ILE A 104 -70.14 -11.91 51.47
N ILE A 105 -70.60 -12.40 52.63
CA ILE A 105 -69.74 -12.64 53.79
C ILE A 105 -68.72 -13.75 53.53
N PHE A 106 -69.09 -14.81 52.79
CA PHE A 106 -68.13 -15.87 52.42
C PHE A 106 -67.04 -15.35 51.47
N ILE A 107 -67.40 -14.47 50.53
CA ILE A 107 -66.45 -13.81 49.61
C ILE A 107 -65.57 -12.80 50.37
N LEU A 108 -66.14 -12.00 51.28
CA LEU A 108 -65.37 -11.08 52.14
C LEU A 108 -64.47 -11.84 53.14
N SER A 109 -64.88 -13.01 53.64
CA SER A 109 -64.03 -13.85 54.50
C SER A 109 -62.88 -14.51 53.73
N SER A 110 -63.07 -14.79 52.43
CA SER A 110 -61.98 -15.23 51.53
C SER A 110 -61.04 -14.08 51.12
N LEU A 111 -61.50 -12.82 51.17
CA LEU A 111 -60.65 -11.64 51.00
C LEU A 111 -59.90 -11.24 52.29
N SER A 112 -60.42 -11.56 53.48
CA SER A 112 -59.74 -11.25 54.75
C SER A 112 -58.65 -12.25 55.16
N LEU A 113 -58.48 -13.37 54.43
CA LEU A 113 -57.31 -14.25 54.57
C LEU A 113 -56.08 -13.78 53.76
N VAL A 114 -56.17 -12.62 53.11
CA VAL A 114 -55.02 -11.96 52.44
C VAL A 114 -54.42 -10.82 53.31
N ASN A 115 -55.01 -10.52 54.47
CA ASN A 115 -54.60 -9.41 55.34
C ASN A 115 -53.80 -9.84 56.58
N ASN A 116 -52.81 -10.71 56.39
CA ASN A 116 -51.64 -10.77 57.28
C ASN A 116 -50.38 -10.93 56.44
N VAL A 117 -50.16 -9.93 55.58
CA VAL A 117 -48.90 -9.77 54.87
C VAL A 117 -48.26 -8.50 55.42
N TRP A 118 -47.37 -8.68 56.40
CA TRP A 118 -46.26 -7.75 56.68
C TRP A 118 -45.27 -7.68 55.49
N ALA A 119 -45.78 -7.66 54.26
CA ALA A 119 -45.01 -7.55 53.03
C ALA A 119 -45.66 -6.56 52.04
N LEU A 120 -46.21 -5.47 52.57
CA LEU A 120 -46.41 -4.23 51.81
C LEU A 120 -45.28 -3.21 52.07
N SER A 121 -44.17 -3.64 52.68
CA SER A 121 -42.88 -2.93 52.67
C SER A 121 -41.89 -3.49 51.63
N SER A 122 -42.31 -4.39 50.72
CA SER A 122 -41.43 -4.98 49.70
C SER A 122 -41.67 -4.50 48.26
N TYR A 123 -42.55 -3.52 48.03
CA TYR A 123 -42.73 -2.87 46.72
C TYR A 123 -42.17 -1.43 46.69
N SER A 124 -40.96 -1.26 47.21
CA SER A 124 -39.98 -0.29 46.69
C SER A 124 -38.55 -0.63 47.10
N ALA A 125 -38.26 -1.92 47.35
CA ALA A 125 -36.87 -2.35 47.34
C ALA A 125 -36.43 -2.37 45.88
N GLN A 126 -36.07 -1.21 45.33
CA GLN A 126 -35.01 -1.19 44.34
C GLN A 126 -33.82 -1.83 45.04
N THR A 127 -33.65 -3.15 44.88
CA THR A 127 -32.34 -3.74 45.06
C THR A 127 -31.50 -3.23 43.91
N GLU A 128 -31.00 -2.00 44.04
CA GLU A 128 -29.71 -1.59 43.45
C GLU A 128 -28.59 -2.39 44.14
N LYS A 129 -28.69 -3.73 44.13
CA LYS A 129 -27.51 -4.55 44.33
C LYS A 129 -26.81 -4.53 42.98
N MET A 130 -26.06 -3.46 42.75
CA MET A 130 -25.02 -3.50 41.74
C MET A 130 -24.13 -4.69 42.05
N ILE A 131 -23.91 -5.56 41.08
CA ILE A 131 -23.01 -6.69 41.20
C ILE A 131 -21.61 -6.08 41.32
N THR A 132 -21.05 -6.06 42.52
CA THR A 132 -19.64 -5.69 42.71
C THR A 132 -18.80 -6.90 42.38
N GLY A 133 -17.97 -6.77 41.37
CA GLY A 133 -17.10 -7.86 40.93
C GLY A 133 -16.01 -7.35 40.00
N ASN A 134 -15.85 -7.98 38.85
CA ASN A 134 -14.73 -7.68 37.97
C ASN A 134 -15.07 -6.52 37.02
N THR A 135 -14.03 -5.94 36.41
CA THR A 135 -14.26 -5.02 35.29
C THR A 135 -14.64 -5.84 34.05
N PRO A 136 -15.64 -5.42 33.26
CA PRO A 136 -15.96 -6.10 32.02
C PRO A 136 -14.78 -6.01 31.04
N TYR A 137 -14.68 -6.96 30.14
CA TYR A 137 -13.63 -7.01 29.12
C TYR A 137 -14.21 -7.33 27.74
N ILE A 138 -13.44 -6.96 26.71
CA ILE A 138 -13.80 -7.26 25.32
C ILE A 138 -13.23 -8.62 24.94
N LEU A 139 -14.03 -9.44 24.26
CA LEU A 139 -13.61 -10.64 23.55
C LEU A 139 -13.42 -10.35 22.06
N LEU A 140 -12.38 -10.93 21.48
CA LEU A 140 -12.16 -10.94 20.03
C LEU A 140 -13.24 -11.77 19.31
N THR A 141 -13.19 -11.79 17.98
CA THR A 141 -14.19 -12.46 17.13
C THR A 141 -14.30 -13.97 17.35
N ASP A 142 -13.32 -14.61 18.00
CA ASP A 142 -13.39 -16.03 18.38
C ASP A 142 -14.30 -16.28 19.59
N GLY A 143 -14.72 -15.23 20.30
CA GLY A 143 -15.58 -15.31 21.47
C GLY A 143 -14.90 -15.94 22.69
N VAL A 144 -13.56 -16.06 22.70
CA VAL A 144 -12.82 -16.67 23.82
C VAL A 144 -11.56 -15.88 24.18
N THR A 145 -10.91 -15.24 23.22
CA THR A 145 -9.66 -14.50 23.47
C THR A 145 -9.97 -13.06 23.93
N PRO A 146 -9.49 -12.64 25.12
CA PRO A 146 -9.66 -11.26 25.57
C PRO A 146 -8.81 -10.26 24.77
N LEU A 147 -9.36 -9.08 24.54
CA LEU A 147 -8.62 -7.91 24.07
C LEU A 147 -7.71 -7.43 25.21
N THR A 148 -6.41 -7.43 24.96
CA THR A 148 -5.37 -6.96 25.88
C THR A 148 -4.58 -5.79 25.31
N ASP A 149 -4.50 -5.69 23.97
CA ASP A 149 -3.82 -4.63 23.26
C ASP A 149 -4.67 -4.19 22.07
N LEU A 150 -4.88 -2.88 21.93
CA LEU A 150 -5.72 -2.30 20.87
C LEU A 150 -5.28 -2.73 19.47
N ARG A 151 -3.99 -2.98 19.23
CA ARG A 151 -3.60 -3.32 17.86
C ARG A 151 -4.15 -4.70 17.42
N GLN A 152 -4.64 -5.56 18.33
CA GLN A 152 -5.24 -6.87 18.01
C GLN A 152 -6.47 -6.71 17.09
N ILE A 153 -7.12 -5.54 17.12
CA ILE A 153 -8.26 -5.18 16.28
C ILE A 153 -7.91 -4.17 15.18
N MET A 154 -6.62 -3.85 15.01
CA MET A 154 -6.12 -2.91 14.00
C MET A 154 -5.45 -3.63 12.82
N GLY A 155 -5.46 -4.96 12.83
CA GLY A 155 -5.00 -5.79 11.71
C GLY A 155 -5.90 -5.68 10.49
N VAL A 156 -5.36 -6.07 9.34
CA VAL A 156 -6.06 -5.99 8.06
C VAL A 156 -6.16 -7.36 7.39
N ASN A 157 -7.34 -7.67 6.85
CA ASN A 157 -7.50 -8.72 5.85
C ASN A 157 -7.02 -8.16 4.52
N PHE A 158 -5.87 -8.65 4.06
CA PHE A 158 -5.20 -8.23 2.85
C PHE A 158 -5.33 -9.32 1.78
N PRO A 159 -5.58 -9.00 0.51
CA PRO A 159 -5.57 -9.99 -0.56
C PRO A 159 -4.27 -10.79 -0.59
N ASN A 160 -4.36 -12.10 -0.73
CA ASN A 160 -3.21 -13.00 -0.66
C ASN A 160 -2.07 -12.54 -1.60
N ARG A 161 -0.92 -12.15 -1.01
CA ARG A 161 0.23 -11.59 -1.74
C ARG A 161 0.88 -12.56 -2.72
N ASN A 162 0.68 -13.86 -2.50
CA ASN A 162 1.15 -14.93 -3.41
C ASN A 162 0.25 -15.11 -4.66
N GLY A 163 -0.86 -14.38 -4.75
CA GLY A 163 -1.79 -14.44 -5.88
C GLY A 163 -2.73 -15.65 -5.89
N GLN A 164 -2.79 -16.46 -4.83
CA GLN A 164 -3.61 -17.69 -4.79
C GLN A 164 -5.13 -17.46 -4.54
N GLY A 165 -5.62 -16.23 -4.70
CA GLY A 165 -7.00 -15.85 -4.36
C GLY A 165 -7.27 -15.91 -2.86
N GLY A 166 -8.30 -15.21 -2.37
CA GLY A 166 -8.60 -15.09 -0.94
C GLY A 166 -7.75 -14.03 -0.21
N THR A 167 -7.78 -14.05 1.12
CA THR A 167 -7.16 -13.04 1.98
C THR A 167 -6.25 -13.67 3.04
N GLU A 168 -5.22 -12.94 3.43
CA GLU A 168 -4.36 -13.20 4.59
C GLU A 168 -4.55 -12.11 5.66
N TRP A 169 -4.42 -12.48 6.93
CA TRP A 169 -4.46 -11.53 8.03
C TRP A 169 -3.07 -10.93 8.26
N ILE A 170 -2.96 -9.60 8.17
CA ILE A 170 -1.73 -8.86 8.47
C ILE A 170 -1.88 -8.19 9.84
N SER A 171 -1.02 -8.58 10.77
CA SER A 171 -1.00 -8.03 12.12
C SER A 171 -0.52 -6.58 12.13
N ALA A 172 -1.06 -5.76 13.03
CA ALA A 172 -0.61 -4.39 13.26
C ALA A 172 0.81 -4.28 13.88
N TRP A 173 1.42 -5.42 14.22
CA TRP A 173 2.81 -5.54 14.69
C TRP A 173 3.78 -5.65 13.51
N ASP A 174 3.28 -5.97 12.32
CA ASP A 174 4.09 -6.17 11.11
C ASP A 174 4.13 -4.91 10.22
N THR A 175 3.89 -3.73 10.80
CA THR A 175 3.82 -2.44 10.08
C THR A 175 5.17 -1.90 9.62
N ASP A 176 6.26 -2.49 10.11
CA ASP A 176 7.62 -2.23 9.62
C ASP A 176 7.87 -2.80 8.21
N LEU A 177 7.05 -3.76 7.78
CA LEU A 177 7.12 -4.36 6.45
C LEU A 177 6.29 -3.55 5.45
N ILE A 178 6.90 -3.21 4.31
CA ILE A 178 6.17 -2.66 3.17
C ILE A 178 5.51 -3.82 2.43
N LEU A 179 4.18 -3.80 2.37
CA LEU A 179 3.38 -4.85 1.75
C LEU A 179 3.37 -4.65 0.23
N ARG A 180 3.66 -5.71 -0.51
CA ARG A 180 3.50 -5.73 -1.97
C ARG A 180 2.09 -6.20 -2.32
N ALA A 181 1.31 -5.34 -2.97
CA ALA A 181 -0.02 -5.71 -3.45
C ALA A 181 0.06 -6.79 -4.54
N PRO A 182 -0.86 -7.76 -4.57
CA PRO A 182 -1.02 -8.64 -5.72
C PRO A 182 -1.54 -7.85 -6.94
N LYS A 183 -1.35 -8.44 -8.13
CA LYS A 183 -1.82 -7.85 -9.40
C LYS A 183 -3.35 -7.72 -9.40
N GLY A 184 -3.89 -6.60 -9.86
CA GLY A 184 -5.35 -6.41 -9.97
C GLY A 184 -6.05 -6.00 -8.68
N MET A 185 -5.30 -5.72 -7.61
CA MET A 185 -5.85 -5.33 -6.31
C MET A 185 -6.47 -3.93 -6.36
N HIS A 186 -7.65 -3.79 -5.76
CA HIS A 186 -8.34 -2.52 -5.51
C HIS A 186 -8.17 -2.10 -4.04
N PHE A 187 -8.37 -0.81 -3.73
CA PHE A 187 -8.24 -0.34 -2.33
C PHE A 187 -9.29 -0.96 -1.41
N ASN A 188 -10.52 -1.10 -1.90
CA ASN A 188 -11.65 -1.68 -1.17
C ASN A 188 -11.60 -3.22 -1.03
N ASP A 189 -10.59 -3.88 -1.59
CA ASP A 189 -10.32 -5.30 -1.32
C ASP A 189 -9.73 -5.53 0.08
N VAL A 190 -9.22 -4.48 0.74
CA VAL A 190 -8.67 -4.53 2.11
C VAL A 190 -9.74 -4.17 3.13
N TRP A 191 -9.82 -4.96 4.20
CA TRP A 191 -10.75 -4.78 5.30
C TRP A 191 -10.00 -4.75 6.63
N THR A 192 -10.44 -3.91 7.57
CA THR A 192 -9.87 -3.84 8.92
C THR A 192 -10.86 -4.44 9.91
N PHE A 193 -10.58 -5.59 10.50
CA PHE A 193 -11.43 -6.19 11.54
C PHE A 193 -12.96 -6.16 11.22
N ALA A 194 -13.34 -6.62 10.01
CA ALA A 194 -14.72 -6.59 9.47
C ALA A 194 -15.33 -5.19 9.23
N THR A 195 -14.52 -4.14 9.22
CA THR A 195 -14.89 -2.79 8.79
C THR A 195 -14.25 -2.46 7.44
N PRO A 196 -14.97 -1.76 6.55
CA PRO A 196 -14.44 -1.34 5.26
C PRO A 196 -13.34 -0.28 5.43
N THR A 197 -12.46 -0.16 4.44
CA THR A 197 -11.38 0.85 4.39
C THR A 197 -11.83 2.12 3.65
N ASP A 198 -13.00 2.63 4.01
CA ASP A 198 -13.69 3.76 3.34
C ASP A 198 -13.42 5.13 3.96
N GLY A 199 -12.51 5.22 4.93
CA GLY A 199 -12.21 6.46 5.64
C GLY A 199 -13.31 6.93 6.60
N GLU A 200 -14.41 6.19 6.75
CA GLU A 200 -15.48 6.51 7.68
C GLU A 200 -15.28 5.78 9.02
N ALA A 201 -15.88 6.33 10.08
CA ALA A 201 -15.81 5.74 11.41
C ALA A 201 -16.94 4.72 11.60
N HIS A 202 -16.58 3.46 11.85
CA HIS A 202 -17.51 2.35 12.04
C HIS A 202 -17.48 1.83 13.48
N ASN A 203 -18.64 1.43 14.01
CA ASN A 203 -18.71 0.78 15.32
C ASN A 203 -18.13 -0.65 15.24
N PRO A 204 -17.37 -1.13 16.25
CA PRO A 204 -16.79 -2.46 16.25
C PRO A 204 -17.81 -3.55 16.63
N SER A 205 -18.84 -3.74 15.81
CA SER A 205 -20.01 -4.58 16.12
C SER A 205 -19.73 -6.08 16.22
N THR A 206 -18.56 -6.53 15.77
CA THR A 206 -18.13 -7.93 15.85
C THR A 206 -17.46 -8.29 17.17
N LEU A 207 -17.14 -7.29 18.00
CA LEU A 207 -16.57 -7.47 19.33
C LEU A 207 -17.68 -7.70 20.35
N ASN A 208 -17.44 -8.63 21.28
CA ASN A 208 -18.38 -8.95 22.35
C ASN A 208 -17.84 -8.48 23.69
N VAL A 209 -18.75 -8.19 24.61
CA VAL A 209 -18.42 -7.93 26.02
C VAL A 209 -18.66 -9.21 26.80
N ASP A 210 -17.78 -9.49 27.76
CA ASP A 210 -17.89 -10.60 28.68
C ASP A 210 -17.47 -10.16 30.09
N ASP A 211 -17.98 -10.86 31.09
CA ASP A 211 -17.66 -10.67 32.50
C ASP A 211 -17.68 -12.00 33.26
N ILE A 212 -16.79 -12.14 34.24
CA ILE A 212 -16.63 -13.35 35.04
C ILE A 212 -17.77 -13.49 36.07
N ASP A 213 -18.44 -12.40 36.43
CA ASP A 213 -19.47 -12.37 37.47
C ASP A 213 -20.91 -12.41 36.95
N GLY A 214 -21.12 -12.53 35.64
CA GLY A 214 -22.42 -12.80 35.02
C GLY A 214 -23.28 -11.57 34.75
N ASP A 215 -22.68 -10.37 34.76
CA ASP A 215 -23.37 -9.09 34.52
C ASP A 215 -23.27 -8.55 33.09
N GLU A 216 -22.70 -9.34 32.17
CA GLU A 216 -22.45 -9.02 30.76
C GLU A 216 -23.74 -8.85 29.94
N VAL A 217 -24.89 -9.26 30.48
CA VAL A 217 -26.19 -9.19 29.82
C VAL A 217 -26.55 -7.75 29.44
N GLY A 218 -26.67 -7.50 28.13
CA GLY A 218 -26.93 -6.17 27.58
C GLY A 218 -25.67 -5.30 27.42
N GLY A 219 -24.48 -5.87 27.63
CA GLY A 219 -23.22 -5.22 27.39
C GLY A 219 -22.94 -4.96 25.91
N TYR A 220 -22.17 -3.93 25.63
CA TYR A 220 -21.81 -3.52 24.27
C TYR A 220 -20.44 -2.84 24.24
N VAL A 221 -19.78 -2.94 23.09
CA VAL A 221 -18.55 -2.20 22.82
C VAL A 221 -18.89 -0.84 22.23
N SER A 222 -18.33 0.22 22.78
CA SER A 222 -18.37 1.57 22.21
C SER A 222 -17.01 2.00 21.67
N GLY A 223 -17.01 3.06 20.87
CA GLY A 223 -15.84 3.55 20.15
C GLY A 223 -15.94 3.26 18.66
N THR A 224 -14.90 3.57 17.91
CA THR A 224 -14.92 3.46 16.44
C THR A 224 -13.61 2.91 15.89
N ILE A 225 -13.71 2.20 14.76
CA ILE A 225 -12.59 1.83 13.90
C ILE A 225 -12.74 2.62 12.59
N ARG A 226 -11.67 3.27 12.15
CA ARG A 226 -11.60 4.00 10.88
C ARG A 226 -10.34 3.60 10.14
N ALA A 227 -10.46 3.30 8.86
CA ALA A 227 -9.30 2.96 8.03
C ALA A 227 -9.29 3.82 6.77
N THR A 228 -8.23 4.60 6.58
CA THR A 228 -8.13 5.65 5.56
C THR A 228 -6.91 5.44 4.66
N TRP A 229 -7.13 5.48 3.35
CA TRP A 229 -6.07 5.36 2.36
C TRP A 229 -5.46 6.72 1.99
N PHE A 230 -4.14 6.72 1.75
CA PHE A 230 -3.38 7.87 1.31
C PHE A 230 -2.43 7.47 0.17
N GLU A 231 -2.23 8.38 -0.77
CA GLU A 231 -1.16 8.34 -1.78
C GLU A 231 -0.31 9.60 -1.61
N ASN A 232 1.00 9.46 -1.40
CA ASN A 232 1.91 10.59 -1.17
C ASN A 232 1.39 11.56 -0.09
N ASP A 233 0.88 11.01 1.01
CA ASP A 233 0.29 11.74 2.15
C ASP A 233 -1.00 12.53 1.85
N ILE A 234 -1.58 12.35 0.66
CA ILE A 234 -2.89 12.89 0.28
C ILE A 234 -3.93 11.78 0.40
N GLN A 235 -5.02 12.05 1.12
CA GLN A 235 -6.11 11.08 1.28
C GLN A 235 -6.72 10.71 -0.08
N ILE A 236 -6.89 9.41 -0.32
CA ILE A 236 -7.57 8.89 -1.50
C ILE A 236 -9.08 9.08 -1.30
N PRO A 237 -9.77 9.80 -2.21
CA PRO A 237 -11.22 9.98 -2.13
C PRO A 237 -12.00 8.67 -2.25
N ASN A 238 -13.16 8.61 -1.59
CA ASN A 238 -14.00 7.40 -1.52
C ASN A 238 -14.45 6.87 -2.89
N ASP A 239 -14.67 7.76 -3.87
CA ASP A 239 -15.04 7.41 -5.24
C ASP A 239 -13.92 6.71 -6.02
N LYS A 240 -12.68 6.75 -5.53
CA LYS A 240 -11.51 6.08 -6.12
C LYS A 240 -11.15 4.76 -5.43
N LEU A 241 -11.82 4.40 -4.33
CA LEU A 241 -11.47 3.17 -3.60
C LEU A 241 -11.81 1.88 -4.37
N SER A 242 -12.71 1.96 -5.34
CA SER A 242 -13.01 0.87 -6.28
C SER A 242 -12.03 0.79 -7.46
N TRP A 243 -11.00 1.63 -7.51
CA TRP A 243 -10.00 1.60 -8.57
C TRP A 243 -8.87 0.64 -8.22
N GLU A 244 -8.32 -0.01 -9.25
CA GLU A 244 -7.10 -0.81 -9.10
C GLU A 244 -5.97 0.12 -8.65
N LEU A 245 -5.12 -0.38 -7.74
CA LEU A 245 -3.91 0.32 -7.33
C LEU A 245 -3.08 0.61 -8.59
N TRP A 246 -2.81 1.88 -8.85
CA TRP A 246 -2.00 2.25 -10.00
C TRP A 246 -0.59 1.67 -9.83
N ASN A 247 -0.18 0.83 -10.78
CA ASN A 247 1.11 0.11 -10.73
C ASN A 247 2.35 1.01 -10.69
N CYS A 248 2.20 2.29 -11.01
CA CYS A 248 3.28 3.29 -10.93
C CYS A 248 3.04 4.36 -9.86
N GLY A 249 1.93 4.27 -9.13
CA GLY A 249 1.57 5.17 -8.05
C GLY A 249 2.18 4.78 -6.72
N GLY A 250 1.75 5.49 -5.69
CA GLY A 250 2.21 5.30 -4.32
C GLY A 250 3.48 6.09 -3.95
N PRO A 251 4.16 5.74 -2.84
CA PRO A 251 3.77 4.66 -1.92
C PRO A 251 2.39 4.94 -1.33
N TYR A 252 1.57 3.90 -1.23
CA TYR A 252 0.25 3.99 -0.61
C TYR A 252 0.39 3.75 0.89
N LYS A 253 -0.41 4.46 1.69
CA LYS A 253 -0.51 4.23 3.13
C LYS A 253 -1.94 3.92 3.48
N LEU A 254 -2.15 2.89 4.29
CA LEU A 254 -3.43 2.64 4.94
C LEU A 254 -3.26 2.94 6.43
N ARG A 255 -3.87 4.03 6.89
CA ARG A 255 -3.89 4.37 8.31
C ARG A 255 -5.13 3.76 8.96
N VAL A 256 -4.91 2.91 9.95
CA VAL A 256 -5.97 2.31 10.76
C VAL A 256 -5.99 2.97 12.13
N GLU A 257 -7.11 3.55 12.49
CA GLU A 257 -7.33 4.29 13.73
C GLU A 257 -8.46 3.65 14.53
N VAL A 258 -8.23 3.44 15.82
CA VAL A 258 -9.25 3.05 16.77
C VAL A 258 -9.41 4.15 17.80
N SER A 259 -10.64 4.53 18.12
CA SER A 259 -10.93 5.68 18.96
C SER A 259 -11.93 5.33 20.06
N ASN A 260 -11.58 5.69 21.29
CA ASN A 260 -12.41 5.60 22.49
C ASN A 260 -13.02 4.20 22.71
N ILE A 261 -12.22 3.14 22.51
CA ILE A 261 -12.68 1.75 22.66
C ILE A 261 -12.97 1.46 24.13
N GLN A 262 -14.17 0.95 24.40
CA GLN A 262 -14.62 0.67 25.77
C GLN A 262 -15.60 -0.51 25.80
N ALA A 263 -15.42 -1.40 26.78
CA ALA A 263 -16.45 -2.37 27.16
C ALA A 263 -17.42 -1.70 28.13
N ASN A 264 -18.73 -1.85 27.90
CA ASN A 264 -19.78 -1.34 28.77
C ASN A 264 -20.74 -2.46 29.13
N THR A 265 -21.12 -2.55 30.40
CA THR A 265 -22.19 -3.42 30.90
C THR A 265 -23.32 -2.58 31.46
N GLN A 266 -24.55 -3.12 31.40
CA GLN A 266 -25.73 -2.44 31.94
C GLN A 266 -25.73 -2.44 33.48
N TYR A 267 -25.20 -3.51 34.05
CA TYR A 267 -25.07 -3.76 35.48
C TYR A 267 -23.59 -3.90 35.85
N GLY A 268 -23.27 -3.97 37.14
CA GLY A 268 -21.88 -4.12 37.58
C GLY A 268 -21.27 -2.92 38.29
N LEU A 269 -20.20 -3.15 39.03
CA LEU A 269 -19.28 -2.15 39.54
C LEU A 269 -17.86 -2.73 39.52
N PRO A 270 -16.97 -2.25 38.63
CA PRO A 270 -17.17 -1.15 37.67
C PRO A 270 -17.92 -1.57 36.39
N ARG A 271 -18.80 -0.70 35.86
CA ARG A 271 -19.63 -0.96 34.67
C ARG A 271 -18.92 -0.87 33.32
N ASN A 272 -17.68 -0.41 33.32
CA ASN A 272 -16.96 -0.21 32.08
C ASN A 272 -15.45 -0.36 32.24
N ARG A 273 -14.80 -0.65 31.11
CA ARG A 273 -13.35 -0.68 30.99
C ARG A 273 -12.93 0.07 29.72
N TYR A 274 -12.17 1.13 29.91
CA TYR A 274 -11.64 1.96 28.82
C TYR A 274 -10.31 1.40 28.32
N TYR A 275 -10.21 1.16 27.01
CA TYR A 275 -9.00 0.65 26.35
C TYR A 275 -8.19 1.75 25.66
N GLY A 276 -8.79 2.89 25.34
CA GLY A 276 -8.09 4.02 24.72
C GLY A 276 -8.34 4.19 23.24
N SER A 277 -7.42 4.92 22.62
CA SER A 277 -7.35 5.20 21.19
C SER A 277 -5.93 4.89 20.70
N SER A 278 -5.78 4.43 19.46
CA SER A 278 -4.49 4.09 18.86
C SER A 278 -4.56 4.24 17.33
N SER A 279 -3.39 4.34 16.70
CA SER A 279 -3.24 4.45 15.25
C SER A 279 -2.05 3.61 14.78
N VAL A 280 -2.19 2.92 13.66
CA VAL A 280 -1.09 2.26 12.93
C VAL A 280 -1.15 2.59 11.45
N GLU A 281 0.00 2.54 10.77
CA GLU A 281 0.10 2.79 9.34
C GLU A 281 0.73 1.60 8.63
N TYR A 282 0.00 1.04 7.67
CA TYR A 282 0.53 0.07 6.72
C TYR A 282 1.08 0.80 5.51
N ARG A 283 2.28 0.43 5.06
CA ARG A 283 2.86 0.90 3.80
C ARG A 283 2.64 -0.16 2.74
N ILE A 284 2.05 0.24 1.62
CA ILE A 284 1.74 -0.64 0.50
C ILE A 284 2.43 -0.10 -0.76
N ILE A 285 3.17 -0.97 -1.44
CA ILE A 285 3.62 -0.75 -2.81
C ILE A 285 2.72 -1.57 -3.74
N PRO A 286 2.32 -1.04 -4.92
CA PRO A 286 1.54 -1.84 -5.87
C PRO A 286 2.30 -3.10 -6.32
N ASN A 287 1.69 -3.93 -7.17
CA ASN A 287 2.40 -4.96 -7.94
C ASN A 287 3.35 -4.30 -8.95
N GLY A 288 4.40 -3.68 -8.41
CA GLY A 288 5.15 -2.63 -9.06
C GLY A 288 5.96 -3.10 -10.24
N GLN A 289 6.39 -2.14 -11.04
CA GLN A 289 7.19 -2.36 -12.25
C GLN A 289 8.17 -1.21 -12.44
N ILE A 290 9.06 -1.34 -13.42
CA ILE A 290 9.77 -0.19 -13.97
C ILE A 290 8.75 0.64 -14.75
N CYS A 291 8.55 1.89 -14.32
CA CYS A 291 7.50 2.76 -14.84
C CYS A 291 8.04 3.74 -15.87
N TYR A 292 9.19 4.35 -15.56
CA TYR A 292 9.80 5.34 -16.43
C TYR A 292 11.31 5.12 -16.56
N LEU A 293 11.84 5.67 -17.64
CA LEU A 293 13.25 5.71 -18.01
C LEU A 293 13.59 7.19 -18.13
N ARG A 294 14.27 7.74 -17.12
CA ARG A 294 14.52 9.16 -16.98
C ARG A 294 15.93 9.52 -17.48
N PRO A 295 16.09 10.14 -18.66
CA PRO A 295 17.41 10.59 -19.11
C PRO A 295 18.01 11.57 -18.10
N ASN A 296 19.33 11.58 -17.96
CA ASN A 296 20.00 12.53 -17.05
C ASN A 296 19.76 13.99 -17.45
N GLU A 297 19.52 14.25 -18.74
CA GLU A 297 19.06 15.54 -19.21
C GLU A 297 17.54 15.57 -19.40
N MET A 298 16.86 16.31 -18.54
CA MET A 298 15.40 16.48 -18.52
C MET A 298 14.92 17.82 -19.12
N THR A 299 15.81 18.67 -19.65
CA THR A 299 15.42 19.93 -20.30
C THR A 299 14.39 19.68 -21.39
N GLN A 300 13.38 20.55 -21.44
CA GLN A 300 12.37 20.66 -22.48
C GLN A 300 12.00 22.14 -22.66
N PHE A 301 11.63 22.56 -23.87
CA PHE A 301 11.30 23.94 -24.19
C PHE A 301 9.78 24.19 -24.23
N GLY A 302 9.04 23.53 -23.35
CA GLY A 302 7.57 23.61 -23.27
C GLY A 302 6.84 22.54 -24.08
N ASP A 303 7.52 21.91 -25.05
CA ASP A 303 6.92 20.91 -25.95
C ASP A 303 7.50 19.49 -25.71
N HIS A 304 6.60 18.51 -25.61
CA HIS A 304 6.91 17.08 -25.54
C HIS A 304 5.75 16.27 -26.16
N ASP A 305 6.00 15.02 -26.53
CA ASP A 305 4.92 14.07 -26.83
C ASP A 305 4.40 13.46 -25.51
N PRO A 306 3.17 13.82 -25.07
CA PRO A 306 2.63 13.39 -23.77
C PRO A 306 2.34 11.89 -23.70
N ASN A 307 2.30 11.18 -24.83
CA ASN A 307 2.07 9.74 -24.86
C ASN A 307 3.34 8.96 -24.49
N VAL A 308 4.51 9.57 -24.64
CA VAL A 308 5.81 8.89 -24.45
C VAL A 308 6.65 9.51 -23.35
N PHE A 309 6.50 10.80 -23.06
CA PHE A 309 7.36 11.54 -22.13
C PHE A 309 6.56 12.24 -21.02
N ASN A 310 7.02 12.08 -19.78
CA ASN A 310 6.53 12.79 -18.62
C ASN A 310 7.60 13.78 -18.12
N ASN A 311 7.20 15.02 -17.85
CA ASN A 311 8.13 16.10 -17.49
C ASN A 311 8.91 15.84 -16.19
N THR A 312 8.34 15.05 -15.28
CA THR A 312 8.94 14.71 -13.98
C THR A 312 9.71 13.40 -14.06
N TYR A 313 9.13 12.40 -14.71
CA TYR A 313 9.62 11.02 -14.63
C TYR A 313 10.38 10.54 -15.88
N GLY A 314 10.32 11.27 -16.99
CA GLY A 314 10.99 10.91 -18.24
C GLY A 314 10.14 10.03 -19.15
N PHE A 315 10.79 9.19 -19.94
CA PHE A 315 10.10 8.34 -20.91
C PHE A 315 9.34 7.24 -20.19
N SER A 316 8.08 6.99 -20.58
CA SER A 316 7.39 5.77 -20.17
C SER A 316 8.21 4.55 -20.61
N ARG A 317 8.25 3.49 -19.80
CA ARG A 317 8.96 2.24 -20.15
C ARG A 317 8.56 1.70 -21.53
N ASN A 318 7.29 1.86 -21.91
CA ASN A 318 6.74 1.33 -23.16
C ASN A 318 6.78 2.34 -24.32
N SER A 319 7.46 3.47 -24.15
CA SER A 319 7.58 4.51 -25.20
C SER A 319 8.41 4.09 -26.42
N GLY A 320 9.16 2.99 -26.32
CA GLY A 320 10.18 2.61 -27.30
C GLY A 320 11.54 3.29 -27.08
N PHE A 321 11.69 4.12 -26.05
CA PHE A 321 12.98 4.66 -25.64
C PHE A 321 13.90 3.55 -25.07
N PRO A 322 15.22 3.58 -25.37
CA PRO A 322 15.90 4.44 -26.34
C PRO A 322 15.95 3.85 -27.76
N THR A 323 15.79 4.70 -28.78
CA THR A 323 16.07 4.34 -30.19
C THR A 323 17.42 4.85 -30.69
N THR A 324 18.04 5.77 -29.95
CA THR A 324 19.37 6.34 -30.20
C THR A 324 20.28 6.08 -29.00
N GLY A 325 21.58 5.95 -29.23
CA GLY A 325 22.56 5.69 -28.16
C GLY A 325 23.90 6.30 -28.48
N PHE A 326 24.71 6.54 -27.46
CA PHE A 326 26.08 7.04 -27.60
C PHE A 326 26.86 6.78 -26.31
N GLN A 327 28.18 6.82 -26.39
CA GLN A 327 29.04 6.72 -25.20
C GLN A 327 28.73 7.86 -24.22
N ASN A 328 28.56 7.54 -22.94
CA ASN A 328 28.11 8.39 -21.84
C ASN A 328 26.62 8.71 -21.83
N ALA A 329 25.81 8.24 -22.80
CA ALA A 329 24.37 8.34 -22.69
C ALA A 329 23.91 7.66 -21.39
N ALA A 330 23.04 8.34 -20.64
CA ALA A 330 22.67 7.90 -19.30
C ALA A 330 21.22 8.21 -18.97
N PHE A 331 20.56 7.23 -18.35
CA PHE A 331 19.19 7.31 -17.87
C PHE A 331 19.01 6.52 -16.56
N THR A 332 18.08 6.97 -15.74
CA THR A 332 17.67 6.33 -14.49
C THR A 332 16.40 5.52 -14.71
N LEU A 333 16.36 4.27 -14.25
CA LEU A 333 15.10 3.53 -14.12
C LEU A 333 14.33 4.06 -12.91
N VAL A 334 13.05 4.38 -13.11
CA VAL A 334 12.13 4.85 -12.08
C VAL A 334 11.08 3.77 -11.84
N GLY A 335 11.10 3.19 -10.65
CA GLY A 335 10.12 2.19 -10.21
C GLY A 335 8.83 2.81 -9.71
N SER A 336 7.91 1.97 -9.26
CA SER A 336 6.66 2.38 -8.63
C SER A 336 6.88 3.26 -7.39
N GLY A 337 5.97 4.20 -7.19
CA GLY A 337 5.97 5.06 -6.02
C GLY A 337 7.00 6.19 -6.06
N SER A 338 6.83 7.18 -5.18
CA SER A 338 7.72 8.36 -5.14
C SER A 338 9.07 8.11 -4.46
N ASP A 339 9.16 7.16 -3.52
CA ASP A 339 10.40 6.84 -2.81
C ASP A 339 11.30 5.88 -3.59
N GLN A 340 12.15 6.47 -4.43
CA GLN A 340 13.11 5.72 -5.24
C GLN A 340 14.33 5.21 -4.45
N SER A 341 14.41 5.53 -3.14
CA SER A 341 15.54 5.10 -2.30
C SER A 341 15.46 3.62 -1.92
N LEU A 342 14.28 3.03 -2.05
CA LEU A 342 14.05 1.63 -1.71
C LEU A 342 14.43 0.68 -2.86
N TYR A 343 15.00 1.18 -3.95
CA TYR A 343 15.32 0.40 -5.13
C TYR A 343 16.81 0.16 -5.33
N ARG A 344 17.15 -1.02 -5.83
CA ARG A 344 18.48 -1.34 -6.36
C ARG A 344 18.35 -2.11 -7.67
N CYS A 345 19.47 -2.24 -8.36
CA CYS A 345 19.54 -3.06 -9.57
C CYS A 345 20.90 -3.66 -9.77
N TYR A 346 20.90 -4.68 -10.60
CA TYR A 346 22.07 -5.30 -11.19
C TYR A 346 21.79 -5.56 -12.67
N THR A 347 22.83 -5.91 -13.41
CA THR A 347 22.70 -6.19 -14.84
C THR A 347 23.19 -7.58 -15.18
N SER A 348 22.44 -8.24 -16.06
CA SER A 348 22.93 -9.37 -16.85
C SER A 348 23.34 -8.87 -18.24
N ASN A 349 24.42 -9.44 -18.77
CA ASN A 349 24.98 -9.09 -20.08
C ASN A 349 25.37 -7.59 -20.27
N GLY A 350 25.49 -6.83 -19.18
CA GLY A 350 25.91 -5.42 -19.21
C GLY A 350 27.41 -5.18 -19.08
N GLY A 351 28.19 -6.19 -18.65
CA GLY A 351 29.62 -6.08 -18.43
C GLY A 351 30.36 -5.56 -19.66
N GLY A 352 31.13 -4.47 -19.50
CA GLY A 352 31.87 -3.83 -20.59
C GLY A 352 31.01 -3.02 -21.57
N LYS A 353 29.68 -2.97 -21.40
CA LYS A 353 28.73 -2.23 -22.26
C LYS A 353 28.08 -1.06 -21.54
N ILE A 354 27.70 -1.31 -20.30
CA ILE A 354 27.11 -0.31 -19.41
C ILE A 354 27.79 -0.34 -18.05
N SER A 355 27.73 0.77 -17.34
CA SER A 355 27.94 0.81 -15.90
C SER A 355 26.64 1.19 -15.20
N LEU A 356 26.41 0.58 -14.05
CA LEU A 356 25.32 0.97 -13.16
C LEU A 356 25.90 1.86 -12.06
N SER A 357 25.31 3.02 -11.86
CA SER A 357 25.65 3.92 -10.76
C SER A 357 24.40 4.23 -9.96
N THR A 358 24.53 4.26 -8.63
CA THR A 358 23.54 4.87 -7.76
C THR A 358 23.85 6.34 -7.64
N ILE A 359 22.93 7.20 -8.08
CA ILE A 359 23.07 8.65 -7.82
C ILE A 359 22.64 8.85 -6.37
N GLY A 360 23.61 9.06 -5.47
CA GLY A 360 23.35 9.46 -4.08
C GLY A 360 23.58 8.42 -2.97
N GLY A 361 24.12 7.22 -3.25
CA GLY A 361 24.45 6.20 -2.23
C GLY A 361 23.61 4.92 -2.30
N TYR A 362 23.71 4.03 -1.30
CA TYR A 362 22.95 2.77 -1.24
C TYR A 362 21.45 3.05 -1.25
N GLY A 363 20.72 2.39 -2.16
CA GLY A 363 19.29 2.60 -2.31
C GLY A 363 18.98 4.00 -2.82
N SER A 364 19.36 4.31 -4.06
CA SER A 364 18.80 5.42 -4.84
C SER A 364 19.27 5.33 -6.28
N ASN A 365 18.30 5.10 -7.17
CA ASN A 365 18.37 5.29 -8.63
C ASN A 365 19.31 4.38 -9.41
N CYS A 366 18.69 3.47 -10.16
CA CYS A 366 19.33 2.64 -11.16
C CYS A 366 19.73 3.44 -12.39
N THR A 367 20.84 4.17 -12.30
CA THR A 367 21.35 4.94 -13.43
C THR A 367 22.21 4.04 -14.30
N VAL A 368 21.74 3.83 -15.51
CA VAL A 368 22.45 3.14 -16.58
C VAL A 368 23.29 4.17 -17.32
N ASN A 369 24.60 3.94 -17.41
CA ASN A 369 25.49 4.74 -18.25
C ASN A 369 26.08 3.85 -19.34
N TYR A 370 26.02 4.29 -20.59
CA TYR A 370 26.64 3.59 -21.71
C TYR A 370 28.14 3.87 -21.70
N ILE A 371 28.96 2.83 -21.67
CA ILE A 371 30.43 2.96 -21.63
C ILE A 371 31.11 2.68 -22.97
N VAL A 372 30.42 1.97 -23.87
CA VAL A 372 30.95 1.61 -25.19
C VAL A 372 30.89 2.78 -26.17
N GLY A 373 31.87 2.82 -27.06
CA GLY A 373 31.96 3.83 -28.11
C GLY A 373 31.11 3.53 -29.34
N GLN A 374 30.79 2.25 -29.58
CA GLN A 374 30.19 1.77 -30.83
C GLN A 374 29.00 0.83 -30.58
N ARG A 375 28.08 0.77 -31.55
CA ARG A 375 26.87 -0.05 -31.47
C ARG A 375 27.19 -1.54 -31.49
N SER A 376 28.10 -1.97 -32.35
CA SER A 376 28.56 -3.37 -32.42
C SER A 376 29.06 -3.91 -31.08
N GLN A 377 29.74 -3.08 -30.30
CA GLN A 377 30.19 -3.43 -28.94
C GLN A 377 29.01 -3.58 -27.97
N PHE A 378 28.01 -2.70 -28.07
CA PHE A 378 26.80 -2.74 -27.24
C PHE A 378 25.99 -4.03 -27.44
N ILE A 379 25.86 -4.50 -28.68
CA ILE A 379 25.05 -5.69 -29.02
C ILE A 379 25.85 -7.00 -28.96
N LYS A 380 27.17 -6.93 -28.77
CA LYS A 380 28.03 -8.11 -28.77
C LYS A 380 27.59 -9.11 -27.71
N ASN A 381 27.23 -10.33 -28.11
CA ASN A 381 26.70 -11.37 -27.23
C ASN A 381 25.35 -10.99 -26.57
N GLY A 382 24.52 -10.19 -27.23
CA GLY A 382 23.18 -9.77 -26.79
C GLY A 382 23.16 -8.38 -26.14
N THR A 383 21.97 -7.86 -25.81
CA THR A 383 21.83 -6.56 -25.15
C THR A 383 21.81 -6.67 -23.62
N PRO A 384 22.21 -5.61 -22.89
CA PRO A 384 22.12 -5.58 -21.43
C PRO A 384 20.66 -5.69 -20.94
N THR A 385 20.44 -6.48 -19.90
CA THR A 385 19.18 -6.49 -19.14
C THR A 385 19.44 -6.01 -17.72
N ILE A 386 18.61 -5.09 -17.26
CA ILE A 386 18.64 -4.54 -15.91
C ILE A 386 17.55 -5.23 -15.11
N THR A 387 17.93 -5.81 -13.98
CA THR A 387 16.97 -6.35 -13.01
C THR A 387 16.86 -5.37 -11.86
N MET A 388 15.62 -5.03 -11.49
CA MET A 388 15.33 -4.10 -10.40
C MET A 388 14.67 -4.85 -9.24
N GLU A 389 15.14 -4.53 -8.04
CA GLU A 389 14.64 -5.07 -6.78
C GLU A 389 14.24 -3.93 -5.83
N PHE A 390 13.29 -4.21 -4.97
CA PHE A 390 12.75 -3.28 -3.96
C PHE A 390 13.01 -3.81 -2.56
N TYR A 391 13.39 -2.92 -1.64
CA TYR A 391 13.58 -3.24 -0.24
C TYR A 391 12.28 -3.06 0.53
N ASN A 392 11.72 -4.16 1.02
CA ASN A 392 10.44 -4.15 1.75
C ASN A 392 10.58 -3.80 3.25
N GLY A 393 11.78 -3.43 3.72
CA GLY A 393 12.08 -3.21 5.15
C GLY A 393 12.77 -4.40 5.82
N ARG A 394 12.81 -5.59 5.18
CA ARG A 394 13.48 -6.77 5.72
C ARG A 394 14.42 -7.45 4.72
N TYR A 395 13.99 -7.60 3.48
CA TYR A 395 14.75 -8.21 2.40
C TYR A 395 14.46 -7.52 1.07
N TRP A 396 15.25 -7.89 0.06
CA TRP A 396 15.06 -7.41 -1.31
C TRP A 396 14.14 -8.35 -2.06
N GLU A 397 13.12 -7.78 -2.70
CA GLU A 397 12.18 -8.49 -3.55
C GLU A 397 12.41 -8.11 -5.01
N TRP A 398 12.36 -9.12 -5.89
CA TRP A 398 12.36 -8.89 -7.31
C TRP A 398 11.11 -8.12 -7.73
N ILE A 399 11.29 -7.06 -8.53
CA ILE A 399 10.19 -6.25 -9.06
C ILE A 399 10.00 -6.52 -10.53
N ASP A 400 11.05 -6.33 -11.33
CA ASP A 400 10.93 -6.29 -12.78
C ASP A 400 12.29 -6.32 -13.49
N ASN A 401 12.27 -6.58 -14.80
CA ASN A 401 13.43 -6.56 -15.68
C ASN A 401 13.21 -5.62 -16.88
N PHE A 402 14.26 -4.90 -17.27
CA PHE A 402 14.26 -4.09 -18.49
C PHE A 402 15.46 -4.44 -19.36
N THR A 403 15.18 -5.08 -20.50
CA THR A 403 16.18 -5.30 -21.55
C THR A 403 16.27 -4.05 -22.40
N ILE A 404 17.46 -3.47 -22.46
CA ILE A 404 17.67 -2.25 -23.22
C ILE A 404 17.53 -2.57 -24.72
N PRO A 405 16.62 -1.91 -25.45
CA PRO A 405 16.47 -2.10 -26.89
C PRO A 405 17.76 -1.73 -27.62
N VAL A 406 17.96 -2.32 -28.80
CA VAL A 406 19.11 -1.99 -29.65
C VAL A 406 18.89 -0.60 -30.27
N PRO A 407 19.74 0.40 -29.97
CA PRO A 407 19.61 1.68 -30.64
C PRO A 407 19.90 1.55 -32.14
N ASN A 408 19.12 2.23 -32.96
CA ASN A 408 19.27 2.26 -34.42
C ASN A 408 20.32 3.27 -34.89
N LYS A 409 20.70 4.21 -34.01
CA LYS A 409 21.66 5.28 -34.32
C LYS A 409 22.68 5.35 -33.20
N TRP A 410 23.96 5.24 -33.56
CA TRP A 410 25.07 5.37 -32.62
C TRP A 410 26.26 6.10 -33.27
N PRO A 411 26.71 7.24 -32.74
CA PRO A 411 27.84 7.96 -33.32
C PRO A 411 29.16 7.22 -33.11
N SER A 412 30.02 7.18 -34.13
CA SER A 412 31.32 6.50 -34.05
C SER A 412 32.39 7.35 -33.36
N LYS A 413 32.41 8.66 -33.64
CA LYS A 413 33.34 9.63 -33.04
C LYS A 413 32.82 11.06 -33.23
N GLY A 414 33.29 11.97 -32.38
CA GLY A 414 33.08 13.42 -32.53
C GLY A 414 34.43 14.13 -32.73
N SER A 415 34.41 15.32 -33.33
CA SER A 415 35.64 16.10 -33.52
C SER A 415 36.23 16.64 -32.22
N GLY A 416 35.46 16.69 -31.13
CA GLY A 416 35.87 17.18 -29.80
C GLY A 416 36.18 18.69 -29.74
N LYS A 417 36.32 19.34 -30.89
CA LYS A 417 36.63 20.77 -31.06
C LYS A 417 35.85 21.37 -32.21
N ALA A 418 35.93 22.70 -32.30
CA ALA A 418 35.44 23.49 -33.42
C ALA A 418 36.03 22.97 -34.72
N MET A 419 35.18 22.76 -35.70
CA MET A 419 35.60 22.46 -37.05
C MET A 419 34.62 23.07 -38.03
N VAL A 420 35.13 23.91 -38.91
CA VAL A 420 34.38 24.40 -40.05
C VAL A 420 34.06 23.21 -40.96
N PHE A 421 32.94 23.24 -41.66
CA PHE A 421 32.59 22.16 -42.57
C PHE A 421 33.57 22.06 -43.74
N GLY A 422 33.97 23.21 -44.28
CA GLY A 422 34.95 23.31 -45.35
C GLY A 422 35.55 24.71 -45.48
N ASP A 423 36.50 24.83 -46.41
CA ASP A 423 37.24 26.06 -46.66
C ASP A 423 36.53 27.06 -47.58
N GLY A 424 35.30 26.81 -48.02
CA GLY A 424 34.50 27.73 -48.86
C GLY A 424 33.53 28.60 -48.05
N TYR A 425 33.29 29.84 -48.48
CA TYR A 425 32.24 30.68 -47.87
C TYR A 425 30.83 30.21 -48.24
N TRP A 426 30.70 29.67 -49.45
CA TRP A 426 29.53 28.94 -49.97
C TRP A 426 29.87 27.47 -50.18
N PHE A 427 28.88 26.59 -50.19
CA PHE A 427 29.12 25.15 -50.34
C PHE A 427 29.77 24.81 -51.70
N TYR A 428 29.34 25.44 -52.79
CA TYR A 428 29.93 25.21 -54.13
C TYR A 428 31.39 25.67 -54.28
N ASP A 429 31.88 26.54 -53.39
CA ASP A 429 33.26 27.04 -53.41
C ASP A 429 34.24 26.17 -52.60
N ILE A 430 33.75 25.14 -51.91
CA ILE A 430 34.58 24.31 -51.04
C ILE A 430 35.54 23.47 -51.88
N LYS A 431 36.83 23.58 -51.56
CA LYS A 431 37.90 22.72 -52.10
C LYS A 431 38.33 21.65 -51.10
N ASN A 432 38.20 21.93 -49.81
CA ASN A 432 38.55 21.04 -48.72
C ASN A 432 37.34 20.84 -47.78
N TYR A 433 36.79 19.63 -47.78
CA TYR A 433 35.61 19.25 -46.99
C TYR A 433 36.01 18.67 -45.62
N TYR A 434 36.54 19.51 -44.72
CA TYR A 434 37.11 19.05 -43.45
C TYR A 434 36.19 18.17 -42.61
N ALA A 435 34.89 18.49 -42.50
CA ALA A 435 33.95 17.67 -41.74
C ALA A 435 33.73 16.27 -42.35
N LEU A 436 33.59 16.21 -43.67
CA LEU A 436 33.43 14.94 -44.38
C LEU A 436 34.73 14.13 -44.37
N THR A 437 35.88 14.76 -44.58
CA THR A 437 37.20 14.11 -44.49
C THR A 437 37.44 13.55 -43.09
N PHE A 438 37.06 14.28 -42.03
CA PHE A 438 37.18 13.80 -40.66
C PHE A 438 36.36 12.52 -40.39
N CYS A 439 35.13 12.44 -40.90
CA CYS A 439 34.26 11.28 -40.66
C CYS A 439 34.50 10.11 -41.61
N SER A 440 34.85 10.37 -42.86
CA SER A 440 35.09 9.34 -43.87
C SER A 440 36.53 8.82 -43.88
N ASN A 441 37.48 9.58 -43.33
CA ASN A 441 38.92 9.40 -43.53
C ASN A 441 39.36 9.44 -45.02
N ILE A 442 38.53 10.02 -45.90
CA ILE A 442 38.89 10.22 -47.31
C ILE A 442 39.64 11.55 -47.43
N GLU A 443 40.93 11.48 -47.78
CA GLU A 443 41.81 12.65 -47.84
C GLU A 443 41.32 13.73 -48.83
N LYS A 444 40.79 13.30 -49.98
CA LYS A 444 40.31 14.22 -51.03
C LYS A 444 38.93 13.82 -51.50
N ILE A 445 37.95 14.61 -51.11
CA ILE A 445 36.54 14.44 -51.49
C ILE A 445 36.25 15.40 -52.66
N SER A 446 35.75 14.86 -53.77
CA SER A 446 35.34 15.67 -54.92
C SER A 446 34.04 16.43 -54.65
N TYR A 447 33.81 17.52 -55.39
CA TYR A 447 32.54 18.24 -55.34
C TYR A 447 31.34 17.33 -55.60
N ILE A 448 31.42 16.45 -56.60
CA ILE A 448 30.32 15.53 -56.96
C ILE A 448 29.98 14.59 -55.81
N GLN A 449 31.00 14.03 -55.14
CA GLN A 449 30.80 13.21 -53.94
C GLN A 449 30.18 14.04 -52.82
N ALA A 450 30.77 15.19 -52.50
CA ALA A 450 30.28 16.04 -51.42
C ALA A 450 28.86 16.55 -51.67
N HIS A 451 28.46 16.79 -52.92
CA HIS A 451 27.12 17.28 -53.31
C HIS A 451 26.03 16.20 -53.21
N SER A 452 26.40 14.93 -53.29
CA SER A 452 25.46 13.82 -53.08
C SER A 452 25.02 13.71 -51.61
N LEU A 453 23.71 13.87 -51.35
CA LEU A 453 23.14 13.61 -50.02
C LEU A 453 23.43 12.17 -49.56
N GLY A 454 23.34 11.19 -50.47
CA GLY A 454 23.63 9.79 -50.16
C GLY A 454 25.07 9.60 -49.65
N PHE A 455 26.03 10.31 -50.23
CA PHE A 455 27.43 10.28 -49.77
C PHE A 455 27.58 10.97 -48.40
N ARG A 456 27.04 12.18 -48.22
CA ARG A 456 27.15 12.88 -46.93
C ARG A 456 26.46 12.12 -45.80
N ALA A 457 25.29 11.55 -46.08
CA ALA A 457 24.52 10.78 -45.11
C ALA A 457 25.15 9.44 -44.74
N GLN A 458 26.17 8.94 -45.45
CA GLN A 458 26.97 7.80 -44.98
C GLN A 458 27.84 8.16 -43.77
N TYR A 459 28.26 9.43 -43.66
CA TYR A 459 29.27 9.85 -42.69
C TYR A 459 28.74 10.85 -41.65
N LEU A 460 27.67 11.57 -41.96
CA LEU A 460 27.04 12.57 -41.09
C LEU A 460 25.56 12.24 -40.86
N TYR A 461 25.03 12.72 -39.74
CA TYR A 461 23.60 12.66 -39.45
C TYR A 461 22.85 13.77 -40.16
N LYS A 462 21.63 13.49 -40.62
CA LYS A 462 20.70 14.51 -41.08
C LYS A 462 20.14 15.29 -39.89
N ALA A 463 19.64 16.49 -40.16
CA ALA A 463 19.06 17.38 -39.15
C ALA A 463 17.90 16.70 -38.42
N ASP A 464 17.05 15.97 -39.14
CA ASP A 464 15.90 15.21 -38.64
C ASP A 464 16.28 13.95 -37.81
N GLU A 465 17.57 13.56 -37.81
CA GLU A 465 18.07 12.50 -36.94
C GLU A 465 18.64 13.05 -35.62
N LEU A 466 19.10 14.30 -35.63
CA LEU A 466 19.67 15.00 -34.47
C LEU A 466 18.59 15.72 -33.65
N SER A 467 17.64 16.39 -34.31
CA SER A 467 16.54 17.13 -33.70
C SER A 467 15.24 16.91 -34.49
N ASN A 468 14.09 17.10 -33.86
CA ASN A 468 12.77 16.77 -34.40
C ASN A 468 11.88 17.99 -34.67
N ASN A 469 12.35 19.22 -34.43
CA ASN A 469 11.61 20.44 -34.72
C ASN A 469 12.56 21.59 -35.10
N GLN A 470 12.09 22.49 -35.96
CA GLN A 470 12.90 23.57 -36.52
C GLN A 470 13.35 24.60 -35.49
N SER A 471 12.50 24.92 -34.50
CA SER A 471 12.78 25.96 -33.51
C SER A 471 13.59 25.47 -32.32
N HIS A 472 13.30 24.27 -31.84
CA HIS A 472 13.92 23.63 -30.68
C HIS A 472 13.58 22.14 -30.69
N PHE A 473 14.28 21.29 -29.96
CA PHE A 473 13.91 19.86 -29.86
C PHE A 473 12.68 19.65 -28.95
N ILE A 474 11.81 18.76 -29.34
CA ILE A 474 10.65 18.27 -28.57
C ILE A 474 11.05 16.95 -27.89
N ARG A 475 10.64 16.72 -26.64
CA ARG A 475 10.89 15.41 -25.99
C ARG A 475 10.03 14.32 -26.63
N ALA A 476 10.68 13.44 -27.39
CA ALA A 476 10.06 12.32 -28.10
C ALA A 476 11.14 11.29 -28.49
N VAL A 477 10.72 10.09 -28.87
CA VAL A 477 11.62 9.05 -29.38
C VAL A 477 12.03 9.32 -30.84
N GLY A 478 13.17 8.77 -31.26
CA GLY A 478 13.60 8.75 -32.67
C GLY A 478 14.74 9.71 -33.04
N THR A 479 15.03 10.73 -32.24
CA THR A 479 16.15 11.66 -32.48
C THR A 479 17.04 11.79 -31.25
N PHE A 480 18.32 12.12 -31.45
CA PHE A 480 19.27 12.23 -30.34
C PHE A 480 18.83 13.27 -29.31
N MET A 481 18.46 14.49 -29.74
CA MET A 481 18.06 15.54 -28.80
C MET A 481 16.64 15.36 -28.28
N GLY A 482 15.75 14.71 -29.02
CA GLY A 482 14.41 14.39 -28.51
C GLY A 482 14.47 13.38 -27.35
N GLU A 483 15.33 12.37 -27.48
CA GLU A 483 15.51 11.32 -26.47
C GLU A 483 16.38 11.79 -25.30
N TRP A 484 17.54 12.37 -25.60
CA TRP A 484 18.55 12.66 -24.60
C TRP A 484 18.60 14.14 -24.20
N GLY A 485 17.78 15.01 -24.77
CA GLY A 485 17.80 16.44 -24.48
C GLY A 485 19.05 17.13 -25.02
N ILE A 486 19.67 18.00 -24.21
CA ILE A 486 20.89 18.72 -24.59
C ILE A 486 22.09 17.75 -24.60
N THR A 487 22.33 17.08 -25.74
CA THR A 487 23.34 16.02 -25.89
C THR A 487 24.76 16.45 -25.49
N LYS A 488 25.12 17.71 -25.70
CA LYS A 488 26.43 18.23 -25.29
C LYS A 488 26.69 18.19 -23.78
N ARG A 489 25.66 18.10 -22.92
CA ARG A 489 25.82 17.93 -21.47
C ARG A 489 26.39 16.56 -21.09
N TYR A 490 26.34 15.59 -22.00
CA TYR A 490 26.92 14.25 -21.78
C TYR A 490 28.41 14.16 -22.15
N GLY A 491 28.95 15.15 -22.88
CA GLY A 491 30.32 15.12 -23.37
C GLY A 491 30.60 13.98 -24.36
N GLY A 492 31.85 13.50 -24.40
CA GLY A 492 32.26 12.42 -25.30
C GLY A 492 32.27 12.84 -26.77
N VAL A 493 31.43 12.19 -27.59
CA VAL A 493 31.26 12.55 -29.01
C VAL A 493 30.62 13.93 -29.20
N TRP A 494 29.98 14.46 -28.16
CA TRP A 494 29.34 15.77 -28.16
C TRP A 494 30.29 16.84 -27.62
N ARG A 495 30.45 17.94 -28.36
CA ARG A 495 31.26 19.08 -27.92
C ARG A 495 30.47 19.96 -26.93
N PRO A 496 31.02 20.34 -25.76
CA PRO A 496 30.32 21.14 -24.75
C PRO A 496 29.79 22.50 -25.23
N ASP A 497 30.43 23.12 -26.21
CA ASP A 497 30.13 24.51 -26.63
C ASP A 497 29.76 24.65 -28.12
N GLY A 498 29.64 23.55 -28.86
CA GLY A 498 29.46 23.59 -30.32
C GLY A 498 28.08 23.19 -30.79
N ASP A 499 27.62 23.81 -31.88
CA ASP A 499 26.51 23.32 -32.70
C ASP A 499 26.93 22.08 -33.50
N LEU A 500 26.00 21.37 -34.13
CA LEU A 500 26.27 20.11 -34.84
C LEU A 500 26.09 20.28 -36.35
N TRP A 501 27.13 20.02 -37.15
CA TRP A 501 26.98 19.95 -38.61
C TRP A 501 26.09 18.78 -39.02
N THR A 502 25.27 18.97 -40.05
CA THR A 502 24.42 17.91 -40.62
C THR A 502 24.86 17.53 -42.03
N ALA A 503 24.28 16.45 -42.54
CA ALA A 503 24.38 16.03 -43.94
C ALA A 503 23.54 16.90 -44.89
N ASP A 504 22.71 17.82 -44.39
CA ASP A 504 21.77 18.58 -45.21
C ASP A 504 22.39 19.92 -45.64
N ILE A 505 22.14 20.29 -46.89
CA ILE A 505 22.53 21.58 -47.45
C ILE A 505 21.28 22.31 -47.93
N THR A 506 21.36 23.63 -48.05
CA THR A 506 20.27 24.43 -48.59
C THR A 506 20.06 24.14 -50.07
N SER A 507 18.83 24.29 -50.55
CA SER A 507 18.46 23.99 -51.94
C SER A 507 19.16 24.86 -52.99
N ASP A 508 19.75 25.98 -52.57
CA ASP A 508 20.55 26.88 -53.41
C ASP A 508 22.05 26.56 -53.39
N ASP A 509 22.45 25.45 -52.75
CA ASP A 509 23.84 25.01 -52.58
C ASP A 509 24.77 26.08 -51.97
N ARG A 510 24.21 26.98 -51.15
CA ARG A 510 25.00 28.04 -50.50
C ARG A 510 25.45 27.66 -49.10
N ARG A 511 24.59 27.03 -48.33
CA ARG A 511 24.75 26.84 -46.89
C ARG A 511 24.52 25.40 -46.48
N ILE A 512 24.96 25.09 -45.27
CA ILE A 512 24.85 23.77 -44.66
C ILE A 512 23.99 23.91 -43.43
N TYR A 513 23.07 22.99 -43.24
CA TYR A 513 22.29 22.96 -42.02
C TYR A 513 23.15 22.52 -40.84
N ARG A 514 22.85 23.13 -39.69
CA ARG A 514 23.37 22.73 -38.41
C ARG A 514 22.23 22.64 -37.40
N VAL A 515 22.46 21.87 -36.35
CA VAL A 515 21.59 21.80 -35.18
C VAL A 515 22.26 22.52 -34.03
N MET A 516 21.60 23.53 -33.47
CA MET A 516 22.13 24.29 -32.34
C MET A 516 22.25 23.38 -31.11
N GLY A 517 23.44 23.32 -30.51
CA GLY A 517 23.75 22.32 -29.48
C GLY A 517 22.96 22.50 -28.18
N MET A 518 22.47 23.71 -27.89
CA MET A 518 21.69 24.03 -26.68
C MET A 518 20.18 23.86 -26.85
N THR A 519 19.67 24.13 -28.05
CA THR A 519 18.22 24.24 -28.27
C THR A 519 17.68 23.16 -29.18
N GLY A 520 18.51 22.55 -30.02
CA GLY A 520 18.06 21.67 -31.10
C GLY A 520 17.49 22.43 -32.30
N ARG A 521 17.59 23.77 -32.31
CA ARG A 521 17.14 24.60 -33.44
C ARG A 521 17.90 24.24 -34.71
N ILE A 522 17.21 24.13 -35.83
CA ILE A 522 17.81 23.86 -37.13
C ILE A 522 18.01 25.19 -37.86
N GLU A 523 19.22 25.45 -38.33
CA GLU A 523 19.52 26.66 -39.10
C GLU A 523 20.57 26.41 -40.18
N ALA A 524 20.55 27.20 -41.24
CA ALA A 524 21.53 27.15 -42.32
C ALA A 524 22.67 28.14 -42.05
N GLN A 525 23.92 27.68 -42.16
CA GLN A 525 25.12 28.48 -41.93
C GLN A 525 26.15 28.37 -43.04
N SER A 526 27.07 29.34 -43.09
CA SER A 526 28.23 29.28 -43.96
C SER A 526 29.10 28.06 -43.59
N PRO A 527 29.63 27.29 -44.56
CA PRO A 527 30.54 26.18 -44.28
C PRO A 527 31.78 26.58 -43.46
N ARG A 528 32.18 27.86 -43.50
CA ARG A 528 33.30 28.43 -42.73
C ARG A 528 32.96 28.80 -41.28
N TYR A 529 31.73 28.56 -40.82
CA TYR A 529 31.34 28.95 -39.47
C TYR A 529 32.09 28.13 -38.40
N GLN A 530 32.74 28.83 -37.45
CA GLN A 530 33.75 28.23 -36.56
C GLN A 530 33.18 27.66 -35.24
N SER A 531 31.92 27.94 -34.87
CA SER A 531 31.32 27.43 -33.62
C SER A 531 30.42 26.20 -33.83
N THR A 532 30.87 25.29 -34.70
CA THR A 532 30.18 24.03 -35.00
C THR A 532 31.15 22.87 -34.92
N THR A 533 30.67 21.71 -34.50
CA THR A 533 31.41 20.46 -34.32
C THR A 533 30.86 19.42 -35.28
N THR A 534 31.64 18.38 -35.53
CA THR A 534 31.22 17.27 -36.38
C THR A 534 31.05 16.02 -35.55
N VAL A 535 29.92 15.34 -35.74
CA VAL A 535 29.62 14.04 -35.14
C VAL A 535 29.44 13.04 -36.26
N CYS A 536 30.30 12.03 -36.27
CA CYS A 536 30.34 11.04 -37.33
C CYS A 536 29.30 9.96 -37.10
N ARG A 537 28.59 9.61 -38.17
CA ARG A 537 27.70 8.45 -38.20
C ARG A 537 28.51 7.19 -37.87
N GLY A 538 27.94 6.33 -37.03
CA GLY A 538 28.48 5.00 -36.73
C GLY A 538 27.64 3.87 -37.33
N ASP A 539 27.89 2.69 -36.79
CA ASP A 539 27.35 1.39 -37.21
C ASP A 539 25.94 1.09 -36.66
#